data_AF-A0A2S8GBS0-F1
#
_entry.id   AF-A0A2S8GBS0-F1
#
_cell.length_a   1.000
_cell.length_b   1.000
_cell.length_c   1.000
_cell.angle_alpha   90.00
_cell.angle_beta   90.00
_cell.angle_gamma   90.00
#
_symmetry.space_group_name_H-M   'P 1'
#
loop_
_entity.id
_entity.type
_entity.pdbx_description
1 polymer ?
#
loop_
_entity_poly.entity_id
_entity_poly.type
_entity_poly.pdbx_seq_one_letter_code
_entity_poly.pdbx_strand_id
1 'polypeptide(L)'
;MFKAVGKYVRAVWYLMTFRIDKASESLRMNPGVVSANYDRIIEEKRGRINQYKDAIAAMIAQEQQKKDKLKEVTAEIEKLEKLKAGAAAKARQVAAKYSGDPTATRNDPEYQKCQTAFSDFSSTLAEKQARATELEADLEGLVENINRHKLQIQTQMRELEKLGEEKHDAVATILSAHEEKQIADLMTGLSQDQTSEELRELRELRQKAAAGARVSRELAGLDTKQAEAEFLEFATNSQANDEFDSLIGLTNNSPETNNDGPESTRIPES
;
A
#
# COMPACT_ATOMS: atom_id res chain seq x y z
N MET A 1 -31.62 -20.99 -32.23
CA MET A 1 -31.07 -21.47 -30.94
C MET A 1 -29.57 -21.20 -30.72
N PHE A 2 -28.78 -20.87 -31.75
CA PHE A 2 -27.32 -20.64 -31.61
C PHE A 2 -26.88 -19.26 -31.02
N LYS A 3 -27.77 -18.25 -30.97
CA LYS A 3 -27.48 -16.97 -30.28
C LYS A 3 -27.57 -17.04 -28.74
N ALA A 4 -28.19 -18.08 -28.19
CA ALA A 4 -28.32 -18.26 -26.74
C ALA A 4 -27.05 -18.87 -26.13
N VAL A 5 -26.43 -19.85 -26.81
CA VAL A 5 -25.21 -20.54 -26.35
C VAL A 5 -24.00 -19.59 -26.30
N GLY A 6 -23.87 -18.67 -27.27
CA GLY A 6 -22.81 -17.66 -27.26
C GLY A 6 -22.91 -16.64 -26.12
N LYS A 7 -24.11 -16.39 -25.57
CA LYS A 7 -24.29 -15.53 -24.40
C LYS A 7 -23.81 -16.20 -23.12
N TYR A 8 -24.01 -17.51 -22.96
CA TYR A 8 -23.54 -18.25 -21.78
C TYR A 8 -22.01 -18.39 -21.76
N VAL A 9 -21.37 -18.67 -22.90
CA VAL A 9 -19.90 -18.75 -22.99
C VAL A 9 -19.25 -17.39 -22.72
N ARG A 10 -19.83 -16.30 -23.26
CA ARG A 10 -19.39 -14.93 -22.97
C ARG A 10 -19.57 -14.59 -21.49
N ALA A 11 -20.69 -14.96 -20.88
CA ALA A 11 -20.93 -14.74 -19.45
C ALA A 11 -19.94 -15.51 -18.56
N VAL A 12 -19.60 -16.76 -18.91
CA VAL A 12 -18.59 -17.55 -18.19
C VAL A 12 -17.19 -16.94 -18.34
N TRP A 13 -16.83 -16.41 -19.51
CA TRP A 13 -15.58 -15.68 -19.72
C TRP A 13 -15.49 -14.40 -18.87
N TYR A 14 -16.55 -13.59 -18.86
CA TYR A 14 -16.63 -12.43 -17.98
C TYR A 14 -16.61 -12.82 -16.50
N LEU A 15 -17.23 -13.93 -16.10
CA LEU A 15 -17.23 -14.38 -14.72
C LEU A 15 -15.83 -14.84 -14.27
N MET A 16 -15.02 -15.39 -15.17
CA MET A 16 -13.63 -15.76 -14.88
C MET A 16 -12.72 -14.51 -14.78
N THR A 17 -12.82 -13.57 -15.74
CA THR A 17 -12.04 -12.31 -15.69
C THR A 17 -12.45 -11.44 -14.50
N PHE A 18 -13.75 -11.30 -14.22
CA PHE A 18 -14.26 -10.50 -13.11
C PHE A 18 -13.92 -11.11 -11.73
N ARG A 19 -13.86 -12.44 -11.61
CA ARG A 19 -13.39 -13.10 -10.37
C ARG A 19 -11.89 -13.00 -10.18
N ILE A 20 -11.10 -13.05 -11.25
CA ILE A 20 -9.65 -12.84 -11.20
C ILE A 20 -9.34 -11.38 -10.81
N ASP A 21 -10.06 -10.41 -11.36
CA ASP A 21 -9.90 -8.99 -11.00
C ASP A 21 -10.30 -8.72 -9.54
N LYS A 22 -11.43 -9.25 -9.06
CA LYS A 22 -11.85 -9.10 -7.65
C LYS A 22 -10.92 -9.79 -6.65
N ALA A 23 -10.40 -10.97 -6.99
CA ALA A 23 -9.43 -11.66 -6.15
C ALA A 23 -8.08 -10.93 -6.12
N SER A 24 -7.64 -10.40 -7.27
CA SER A 24 -6.46 -9.52 -7.40
C SER A 24 -6.62 -8.25 -6.58
N GLU A 25 -7.78 -7.59 -6.64
CA GLU A 25 -8.08 -6.38 -5.88
C GLU A 25 -8.13 -6.65 -4.37
N SER A 26 -8.78 -7.74 -3.94
CA SER A 26 -8.78 -8.20 -2.55
C SER A 26 -7.39 -8.59 -2.04
N LEU A 27 -6.52 -9.16 -2.88
CA LEU A 27 -5.14 -9.48 -2.54
C LEU A 27 -4.28 -8.22 -2.43
N ARG A 28 -4.51 -7.23 -3.31
CA ARG A 28 -3.82 -5.93 -3.29
C ARG A 28 -4.23 -5.04 -2.12
N MET A 29 -5.44 -5.23 -1.59
CA MET A 29 -5.92 -4.56 -0.37
C MET A 29 -5.64 -5.34 0.91
N ASN A 30 -4.87 -6.43 0.85
CA ASN A 30 -4.47 -7.14 2.06
C ASN A 30 -3.41 -6.31 2.81
N PRO A 31 -3.58 -6.03 4.13
CA PRO A 31 -2.62 -5.25 4.91
C PRO A 31 -1.17 -5.78 4.82
N GLY A 32 -1.00 -7.10 4.81
CA GLY A 32 0.30 -7.75 4.69
C GLY A 32 0.95 -7.54 3.31
N VAL A 33 0.16 -7.60 2.23
CA VAL A 33 0.65 -7.37 0.87
C VAL A 33 1.00 -5.90 0.65
N VAL A 34 0.20 -4.97 1.20
CA VAL A 34 0.50 -3.53 1.15
C VAL A 34 1.78 -3.23 1.91
N SER A 35 1.90 -3.73 3.15
CA SER A 35 3.11 -3.60 3.96
C SER A 35 4.35 -4.11 3.23
N ALA A 36 4.28 -5.33 2.65
CA ALA A 36 5.39 -5.93 1.90
C ALA A 36 5.76 -5.12 0.64
N ASN A 37 4.77 -4.54 -0.06
CA ASN A 37 5.03 -3.68 -1.20
C ASN A 37 5.75 -2.39 -0.79
N TYR A 38 5.33 -1.74 0.30
CA TYR A 38 6.04 -0.59 0.85
C TYR A 38 7.47 -0.96 1.28
N ASP A 39 7.65 -2.09 1.98
CA ASP A 39 8.99 -2.58 2.37
C ASP A 39 9.91 -2.76 1.18
N ARG A 40 9.43 -3.42 0.12
CA ARG A 40 10.18 -3.59 -1.13
C ARG A 40 10.58 -2.24 -1.74
N ILE A 41 9.64 -1.29 -1.83
CA ILE A 41 9.91 0.04 -2.41
C ILE A 41 10.91 0.81 -1.55
N ILE A 42 10.78 0.76 -0.21
CA ILE A 42 11.69 1.39 0.73
C ILE A 42 13.09 0.79 0.57
N GLU A 43 13.21 -0.53 0.51
CA GLU A 43 14.49 -1.22 0.33
C GLU A 43 15.14 -0.86 -1.02
N GLU A 44 14.39 -0.86 -2.12
CA GLU A 44 14.88 -0.42 -3.44
C GLU A 44 15.32 1.05 -3.44
N LYS A 45 14.58 1.94 -2.76
CA LYS A 45 14.99 3.34 -2.61
C LYS A 45 16.24 3.48 -1.74
N ARG A 46 16.36 2.73 -0.64
CA ARG A 46 17.58 2.68 0.20
C ARG A 46 18.78 2.22 -0.61
N GLY A 47 18.62 1.14 -1.40
CA GLY A 47 19.67 0.63 -2.28
C GLY A 47 20.14 1.67 -3.29
N ARG A 48 19.22 2.36 -3.96
CA ARG A 48 19.56 3.45 -4.88
C ARG A 48 20.26 4.60 -4.16
N ILE A 49 19.78 5.04 -3.00
CA ILE A 49 20.43 6.09 -2.22
C ILE A 49 21.88 5.69 -1.90
N ASN A 50 22.15 4.44 -1.50
CA ASN A 50 23.51 3.99 -1.24
C ASN A 50 24.39 4.03 -2.50
N GLN A 51 23.89 3.59 -3.65
CA GLN A 51 24.61 3.71 -4.93
C GLN A 51 24.93 5.17 -5.26
N TYR A 52 23.99 6.10 -5.01
CA TYR A 52 24.23 7.54 -5.17
C TYR A 52 25.29 8.05 -4.18
N LYS A 53 25.30 7.60 -2.93
CA LYS A 53 26.36 7.96 -1.95
C LYS A 53 27.73 7.52 -2.44
N ASP A 54 27.84 6.29 -2.96
CA ASP A 54 29.10 5.76 -3.47
C ASP A 54 29.59 6.56 -4.69
N ALA A 55 28.68 6.94 -5.59
CA ALA A 55 29.01 7.80 -6.72
C ALA A 55 29.48 9.19 -6.27
N ILE A 56 28.81 9.82 -5.30
CA ILE A 56 29.25 11.11 -4.72
C ILE A 56 30.62 10.96 -4.05
N ALA A 57 30.87 9.86 -3.35
CA ALA A 57 32.17 9.61 -2.73
C ALA A 57 33.29 9.49 -3.78
N ALA A 58 33.03 8.81 -4.90
CA ALA A 58 33.97 8.75 -6.01
C ALA A 58 34.25 10.13 -6.62
N MET A 59 33.22 10.97 -6.77
CA MET A 59 33.38 12.36 -7.25
C MET A 59 34.21 13.21 -6.27
N ILE A 60 34.00 13.07 -4.96
CA ILE A 60 34.80 13.76 -3.94
C ILE A 60 36.26 13.29 -3.98
N ALA A 61 36.51 12.00 -4.19
CA ALA A 61 37.86 11.48 -4.37
C ALA A 61 38.53 12.07 -5.62
N GLN A 62 37.77 12.21 -6.72
CA GLN A 62 38.26 12.86 -7.94
C GLN A 62 38.55 14.35 -7.72
N GLU A 63 37.68 15.07 -7.00
CA GLU A 63 37.89 16.46 -6.59
C GLU A 63 39.21 16.59 -5.80
N GLN A 64 39.42 15.73 -4.81
CA GLN A 64 40.65 15.73 -4.00
C GLN A 64 41.88 15.47 -4.86
N GLN A 65 41.83 14.48 -5.76
CA GLN A 65 42.93 14.19 -6.68
C GLN A 65 43.26 15.39 -7.59
N LYS A 66 42.25 16.09 -8.10
CA LYS A 66 42.45 17.30 -8.91
C LYS A 66 43.01 18.46 -8.09
N LYS A 67 42.56 18.64 -6.84
CA LYS A 67 43.13 19.64 -5.91
C LYS A 67 44.61 19.38 -5.65
N ASP A 68 45.00 18.12 -5.46
CA ASP A 68 46.40 17.78 -5.21
C ASP A 68 47.26 18.00 -6.47
N LYS A 69 46.76 17.65 -7.66
CA LYS A 69 47.40 17.99 -8.94
C LYS A 69 47.52 19.50 -9.15
N LEU A 70 46.48 20.27 -8.80
CA LEU A 70 46.53 21.72 -8.90
C LEU A 70 47.66 22.28 -8.03
N LYS A 71 47.76 21.84 -6.77
CA LYS A 71 48.86 22.24 -5.87
C LYS A 71 50.24 21.91 -6.44
N GLU A 72 50.39 20.72 -7.02
CA GLU A 72 51.64 20.30 -7.67
C GLU A 72 51.99 21.24 -8.84
N VAL A 73 51.03 21.50 -9.74
CA VAL A 73 51.22 22.40 -10.88
C VAL A 73 51.51 23.84 -10.41
N THR A 74 50.83 24.33 -9.37
CA THR A 74 51.11 25.66 -8.80
C THR A 74 52.53 25.75 -8.25
N ALA A 75 53.01 24.72 -7.54
CA ALA A 75 54.38 24.68 -7.05
C ALA A 75 55.42 24.65 -8.20
N GLU A 76 55.11 23.94 -9.30
CA GLU A 76 55.93 23.96 -10.50
C GLU A 76 55.94 25.34 -11.18
N ILE A 77 54.80 26.04 -11.24
CA ILE A 77 54.71 27.41 -11.76
C ILE A 77 55.62 28.34 -10.95
N GLU A 78 55.54 28.32 -9.62
CA GLU A 78 56.41 29.14 -8.76
C GLU A 78 57.90 28.85 -8.98
N LYS A 79 58.24 27.57 -9.18
CA LYS A 79 59.63 27.16 -9.50
C LYS A 79 60.07 27.71 -10.85
N LEU A 80 59.22 27.60 -11.88
CA LEU A 80 59.50 28.12 -13.22
C LEU A 80 59.63 29.65 -13.23
N GLU A 81 58.82 30.36 -12.44
CA GLU A 81 58.93 31.81 -12.26
C GLU A 81 60.29 32.21 -11.67
N LYS A 82 60.73 31.51 -10.62
CA LYS A 82 62.06 31.72 -10.02
C LYS A 82 63.19 31.42 -11.00
N LEU A 83 63.09 30.34 -11.78
CA LEU A 83 64.07 29.97 -12.80
C LEU A 83 64.14 31.00 -13.94
N LYS A 84 62.97 31.48 -14.40
CA LYS A 84 62.85 32.55 -15.40
C LYS A 84 63.46 33.86 -14.90
N ALA A 85 63.17 34.24 -13.64
CA ALA A 85 63.77 35.41 -13.01
C ALA A 85 65.29 35.27 -12.85
N GLY A 86 65.78 34.08 -12.48
CA GLY A 86 67.21 33.77 -12.39
C GLY A 86 67.93 33.85 -13.74
N ALA A 87 67.33 33.31 -14.80
CA ALA A 87 67.84 33.41 -16.17
C ALA A 87 67.92 34.86 -16.63
N ALA A 88 66.89 35.67 -16.36
CA ALA A 88 66.88 37.10 -16.67
C ALA A 88 67.94 37.88 -15.88
N ALA A 89 68.11 37.57 -14.58
CA ALA A 89 69.13 38.20 -13.75
C ALA A 89 70.55 37.87 -14.24
N LYS A 90 70.80 36.60 -14.62
CA LYS A 90 72.09 36.18 -15.19
C LYS A 90 72.34 36.85 -16.54
N ALA A 91 71.33 36.96 -17.41
CA ALA A 91 71.45 37.69 -18.67
C ALA A 91 71.80 39.18 -18.45
N ARG A 92 71.23 39.84 -17.43
CA ARG A 92 71.58 41.22 -17.05
C ARG A 92 73.02 41.34 -16.56
N GLN A 93 73.52 40.38 -15.79
CA GLN A 93 74.93 40.37 -15.37
C GLN A 93 75.89 40.23 -16.55
N VAL A 94 75.57 39.38 -17.53
CA VAL A 94 76.37 39.26 -18.75
C VAL A 94 76.33 40.56 -19.57
N ALA A 95 75.14 41.17 -19.73
CA ALA A 95 74.99 42.45 -20.42
C ALA A 95 75.77 43.60 -19.76
N ALA A 96 75.87 43.60 -18.42
CA ALA A 96 76.64 44.59 -17.68
C ALA A 96 78.15 44.52 -17.96
N LYS A 97 78.70 43.35 -18.32
CA LYS A 97 80.13 43.20 -18.70
C LYS A 97 80.48 43.95 -20.00
N TYR A 98 79.49 44.19 -20.86
CA TYR A 98 79.65 44.87 -22.15
C TYR A 98 79.17 46.33 -22.11
N SER A 99 78.98 46.91 -20.92
CA SER A 99 78.60 48.32 -20.73
C SER A 99 77.36 48.77 -21.52
N GLY A 100 76.44 47.83 -21.82
CA GLY A 100 75.22 48.12 -22.55
C GLY A 100 75.34 48.13 -24.08
N ASP A 101 76.46 47.68 -24.67
CA ASP A 101 76.55 47.47 -26.12
C ASP A 101 75.62 46.30 -26.55
N PRO A 102 74.52 46.57 -27.29
CA PRO A 102 73.53 45.55 -27.62
C PRO A 102 74.07 44.49 -28.56
N THR A 103 75.07 44.83 -29.39
CA THR A 103 75.57 43.93 -30.43
C THR A 103 76.57 42.93 -29.86
N ALA A 104 77.51 43.41 -29.03
CA ALA A 104 78.47 42.57 -28.33
C ALA A 104 77.78 41.62 -27.34
N THR A 105 76.78 42.10 -26.59
CA THR A 105 76.03 41.29 -25.61
C THR A 105 75.26 40.14 -26.27
N ARG A 106 74.66 40.37 -27.44
CA ARG A 106 73.82 39.37 -28.12
C ARG A 106 74.62 38.27 -28.81
N ASN A 107 75.88 38.57 -29.14
CA ASN A 107 76.83 37.61 -29.70
C ASN A 107 77.57 36.80 -28.61
N ASP A 108 77.42 37.16 -27.33
CA ASP A 108 78.01 36.41 -26.24
C ASP A 108 77.32 35.03 -26.06
N PRO A 109 78.08 33.92 -26.03
CA PRO A 109 77.51 32.57 -25.89
C PRO A 109 76.76 32.35 -24.56
N GLU A 110 77.16 33.03 -23.49
CA GLU A 110 76.52 32.92 -22.17
C GLU A 110 75.18 33.68 -22.16
N TYR A 111 75.11 34.83 -22.84
CA TYR A 111 73.84 35.55 -23.04
C TYR A 111 72.84 34.75 -23.88
N GLN A 112 73.29 34.15 -24.99
CA GLN A 112 72.43 33.31 -25.84
C GLN A 112 71.85 32.11 -25.07
N LYS A 113 72.65 31.44 -24.23
CA LYS A 113 72.17 30.37 -23.35
C LYS A 113 71.08 30.86 -22.39
N CYS A 114 71.26 32.05 -21.79
CA CYS A 114 70.25 32.62 -20.90
C CYS A 114 68.98 33.02 -21.66
N GLN A 115 69.11 33.48 -22.90
CA GLN A 115 67.97 33.81 -23.77
C GLN A 115 67.16 32.56 -24.14
N THR A 116 67.81 31.48 -24.55
CA THR A 116 67.15 30.20 -24.84
C THR A 116 66.46 29.66 -23.60
N ALA A 117 67.16 29.58 -22.46
CA ALA A 117 66.57 29.10 -21.22
C ALA A 117 65.38 29.95 -20.77
N PHE A 118 65.45 31.28 -20.92
CA PHE A 118 64.33 32.17 -20.61
C PHE A 118 63.11 31.90 -21.51
N SER A 119 63.33 31.69 -22.80
CA SER A 119 62.28 31.33 -23.75
C SER A 119 61.63 30.00 -23.38
N ASP A 120 62.44 28.97 -23.11
CA ASP A 120 61.97 27.63 -22.75
C ASP A 120 61.19 27.62 -21.44
N PHE A 121 61.67 28.33 -20.42
CA PHE A 121 60.93 28.48 -19.17
C PHE A 121 59.65 29.28 -19.36
N SER A 122 59.64 30.29 -20.25
CA SER A 122 58.45 31.10 -20.49
C SER A 122 57.36 30.33 -21.25
N SER A 123 57.72 29.49 -22.22
CA SER A 123 56.74 28.62 -22.91
C SER A 123 56.19 27.58 -21.95
N THR A 124 57.07 26.89 -21.20
CA THR A 124 56.66 25.87 -20.23
C THR A 124 55.77 26.48 -19.13
N LEU A 125 56.08 27.69 -18.67
CA LEU A 125 55.27 28.41 -17.68
C LEU A 125 53.89 28.74 -18.23
N ALA A 126 53.78 29.20 -19.48
CA ALA A 126 52.49 29.50 -20.10
C ALA A 126 51.62 28.23 -20.24
N GLU A 127 52.22 27.11 -20.65
CA GLU A 127 51.53 25.81 -20.70
C GLU A 127 51.04 25.35 -19.32
N LYS A 128 51.86 25.49 -18.28
CA LYS A 128 51.49 25.11 -16.91
C LYS A 128 50.41 26.03 -16.32
N GLN A 129 50.48 27.33 -16.59
CA GLN A 129 49.44 28.28 -16.21
C GLN A 129 48.11 27.95 -16.89
N ALA A 130 48.11 27.66 -18.19
CA ALA A 130 46.91 27.22 -18.90
C ALA A 130 46.34 25.94 -18.27
N ARG A 131 47.19 24.95 -17.98
CA ARG A 131 46.76 23.71 -17.32
C ARG A 131 46.22 23.94 -15.91
N ALA A 132 46.77 24.89 -15.14
CA ALA A 132 46.24 25.26 -13.84
C ALA A 132 44.83 25.86 -13.98
N THR A 133 44.63 26.78 -14.94
CA THR A 133 43.30 27.37 -15.19
C THR A 133 42.27 26.34 -15.64
N GLU A 134 42.65 25.36 -16.47
CA GLU A 134 41.79 24.24 -16.85
C GLU A 134 41.40 23.38 -15.64
N LEU A 135 42.37 23.06 -14.77
CA LEU A 135 42.12 22.30 -13.54
C LEU A 135 41.22 23.04 -12.56
N GLU A 136 41.36 24.36 -12.45
CA GLU A 136 40.50 25.22 -11.62
C GLU A 136 39.06 25.23 -12.13
N ALA A 137 38.86 25.43 -13.44
CA ALA A 137 37.53 25.40 -14.05
C ALA A 137 36.86 24.03 -13.90
N ASP A 138 37.63 22.95 -14.10
CA ASP A 138 37.17 21.59 -13.88
C ASP A 138 36.78 21.33 -12.42
N LEU A 139 37.55 21.86 -11.47
CA LEU A 139 37.27 21.74 -10.04
C LEU A 139 36.01 22.48 -9.65
N GLU A 140 35.79 23.69 -10.17
CA GLU A 140 34.58 24.45 -9.94
C GLU A 140 33.33 23.68 -10.41
N GLY A 141 33.37 23.15 -11.64
CA GLY A 141 32.29 22.31 -12.16
C GLY A 141 32.06 21.03 -11.36
N LEU A 142 33.14 20.37 -10.90
CA LEU A 142 33.02 19.19 -10.03
C LEU A 142 32.36 19.53 -8.68
N VAL A 143 32.78 20.63 -8.05
CA VAL A 143 32.22 21.07 -6.75
C VAL A 143 30.74 21.42 -6.90
N GLU A 144 30.35 22.11 -7.97
CA GLU A 144 28.95 22.42 -8.25
C GLU A 144 28.11 21.13 -8.39
N ASN A 145 28.60 20.17 -9.19
CA ASN A 145 27.92 18.90 -9.41
C ASN A 145 27.81 18.07 -8.13
N ILE A 146 28.88 17.99 -7.33
CA ILE A 146 28.87 17.32 -6.03
C ILE A 146 27.81 17.94 -5.11
N ASN A 147 27.74 19.27 -5.04
CA ASN A 147 26.76 19.97 -4.21
C ASN A 147 25.32 19.71 -4.68
N ARG A 148 25.09 19.74 -6.00
CA ARG A 148 23.79 19.41 -6.59
C ARG A 148 23.34 18.00 -6.20
N HIS A 149 24.22 17.01 -6.32
CA HIS A 149 23.90 15.62 -5.95
C HIS A 149 23.73 15.43 -4.43
N LYS A 150 24.49 16.15 -3.60
CA LYS A 150 24.27 16.18 -2.14
C LYS A 150 22.89 16.73 -1.76
N LEU A 151 22.41 17.76 -2.45
CA LEU A 151 21.05 18.27 -2.22
C LEU A 151 20.00 17.26 -2.68
N GLN A 152 20.20 16.65 -3.85
CA GLN A 152 19.29 15.63 -4.38
C GLN A 152 19.17 14.43 -3.43
N ILE A 153 20.29 13.94 -2.89
CA ILE A 153 20.26 12.79 -1.98
C ILE A 153 19.62 13.12 -0.64
N GLN A 154 19.77 14.35 -0.14
CA GLN A 154 19.05 14.80 1.05
C GLN A 154 17.53 14.79 0.83
N THR A 155 17.07 15.26 -0.33
CA THR A 155 15.66 15.18 -0.70
C THR A 155 15.17 13.73 -0.76
N GLN A 156 15.92 12.84 -1.42
CA GLN A 156 15.57 11.41 -1.49
C GLN A 156 15.54 10.73 -0.12
N MET A 157 16.41 11.12 0.82
CA MET A 157 16.39 10.60 2.19
C MET A 157 15.12 11.04 2.94
N ARG A 158 14.72 12.31 2.82
CA ARG A 158 13.47 12.81 3.42
C ARG A 158 12.23 12.16 2.81
N GLU A 159 12.21 11.94 1.49
CA GLU A 159 11.15 11.19 0.83
C GLU A 159 11.08 9.74 1.34
N LEU A 160 12.22 9.13 1.66
CA LEU A 160 12.28 7.78 2.19
C LEU A 160 11.72 7.69 3.61
N GLU A 161 11.99 8.69 4.44
CA GLU A 161 11.40 8.83 5.78
C GLU A 161 9.87 8.98 5.69
N LYS A 162 9.39 9.91 4.83
CA LYS A 162 7.96 10.06 4.55
C LYS A 162 7.30 8.77 4.07
N LEU A 163 7.96 8.02 3.17
CA LEU A 163 7.42 6.76 2.69
C LEU A 163 7.30 5.70 3.81
N GLY A 164 8.19 5.75 4.80
CA GLY A 164 8.09 4.95 6.01
C GLY A 164 6.88 5.32 6.87
N GLU A 165 6.62 6.61 7.05
CA GLU A 165 5.42 7.12 7.76
C GLU A 165 4.14 6.74 7.00
N GLU A 166 4.09 7.01 5.69
CA GLU A 166 2.96 6.67 4.81
C GLU A 166 2.62 5.17 4.83
N LYS A 167 3.63 4.30 4.93
CA LYS A 167 3.43 2.86 5.10
C LYS A 167 2.59 2.56 6.34
N HIS A 168 2.95 3.14 7.49
CA HIS A 168 2.26 2.87 8.76
C HIS A 168 0.81 3.34 8.70
N ASP A 169 0.57 4.53 8.18
CA ASP A 169 -0.78 5.09 8.02
C ASP A 169 -1.63 4.28 7.02
N ALA A 170 -1.06 3.90 5.89
CA ALA A 170 -1.74 3.10 4.88
C ALA A 170 -2.11 1.70 5.40
N VAL A 171 -1.18 1.03 6.09
CA VAL A 171 -1.43 -0.29 6.68
C VAL A 171 -2.49 -0.20 7.78
N ALA A 172 -2.44 0.82 8.64
CA ALA A 172 -3.45 1.03 9.67
C ALA A 172 -4.84 1.29 9.05
N THR A 173 -4.93 2.15 8.03
CA THR A 173 -6.19 2.46 7.33
C THR A 173 -6.80 1.21 6.71
N ILE A 174 -5.98 0.38 6.06
CA ILE A 174 -6.46 -0.86 5.42
C ILE A 174 -6.85 -1.90 6.47
N LEU A 175 -6.10 -2.00 7.57
CA LEU A 175 -6.44 -2.90 8.68
C LEU A 175 -7.79 -2.52 9.30
N SER A 176 -8.00 -1.23 9.62
CA SER A 176 -9.28 -0.74 10.13
C SER A 176 -10.42 -1.00 9.16
N ALA A 177 -10.25 -0.71 7.87
CA ALA A 177 -11.26 -0.99 6.85
C ALA A 177 -11.58 -2.49 6.74
N HIS A 178 -10.58 -3.35 6.96
CA HIS A 178 -10.75 -4.80 6.97
C HIS A 178 -11.51 -5.26 8.23
N GLU A 179 -11.20 -4.71 9.41
CA GLU A 179 -11.92 -4.99 10.66
C GLU A 179 -13.38 -4.50 10.59
N GLU A 180 -13.63 -3.29 10.10
CA GLU A 180 -14.99 -2.77 9.89
C GLU A 180 -15.80 -3.65 8.94
N LYS A 181 -15.17 -4.09 7.84
CA LYS A 181 -15.80 -5.04 6.92
C LYS A 181 -16.10 -6.36 7.60
N GLN A 182 -15.17 -6.92 8.37
CA GLN A 182 -15.41 -8.16 9.11
C GLN A 182 -16.55 -8.03 10.14
N ILE A 183 -16.63 -6.88 10.83
CA ILE A 183 -17.72 -6.59 11.76
C ILE A 183 -19.04 -6.50 10.99
N ALA A 184 -19.09 -5.81 9.85
CA ALA A 184 -20.27 -5.71 9.01
C ALA A 184 -20.70 -7.06 8.43
N ASP A 185 -19.75 -7.88 7.96
CA ASP A 185 -19.97 -9.23 7.47
C ASP A 185 -20.45 -10.16 8.60
N LEU A 186 -19.94 -9.98 9.83
CA LEU A 186 -20.42 -10.69 11.02
C LEU A 186 -21.83 -10.21 11.42
N MET A 187 -22.13 -8.91 11.36
CA MET A 187 -23.46 -8.37 11.67
C MET A 187 -24.49 -8.82 10.64
N THR A 188 -24.13 -8.86 9.36
CA THR A 188 -25.00 -9.36 8.28
C THR A 188 -25.13 -10.87 8.34
N GLY A 189 -24.06 -11.61 8.62
CA GLY A 189 -24.08 -13.06 8.85
C GLY A 189 -24.90 -13.46 10.09
N LEU A 190 -24.74 -12.76 11.21
CA LEU A 190 -25.59 -12.90 12.41
C LEU A 190 -27.05 -12.52 12.14
N SER A 191 -27.30 -11.60 11.21
CA SER A 191 -28.66 -11.24 10.82
C SER A 191 -29.29 -12.24 9.84
N GLN A 192 -28.51 -13.14 9.24
CA GLN A 192 -28.96 -14.10 8.22
C GLN A 192 -29.03 -15.55 8.75
N ASP A 193 -28.28 -15.92 9.78
CA ASP A 193 -28.34 -17.24 10.41
C ASP A 193 -29.22 -17.26 11.69
N GLN A 194 -30.14 -18.22 11.72
CA GLN A 194 -30.90 -18.80 12.86
C GLN A 194 -32.34 -18.36 13.18
N THR A 195 -32.83 -17.14 12.90
CA THR A 195 -34.23 -16.81 13.35
C THR A 195 -35.30 -16.92 12.26
N SER A 196 -35.00 -16.56 11.01
CA SER A 196 -36.03 -16.44 9.96
C SER A 196 -36.24 -17.72 9.16
N GLU A 197 -35.19 -18.51 8.95
CA GLU A 197 -35.28 -19.79 8.21
C GLU A 197 -35.79 -20.94 9.11
N GLU A 198 -35.31 -21.04 10.36
CA GLU A 198 -35.81 -22.03 11.32
C GLU A 198 -37.27 -21.77 11.73
N LEU A 199 -37.70 -20.51 11.90
CA LEU A 199 -39.12 -20.20 12.13
C LEU A 199 -40.00 -20.49 10.92
N ARG A 200 -39.46 -20.37 9.70
CA ARG A 200 -40.18 -20.75 8.47
C ARG A 200 -40.32 -22.26 8.40
N GLU A 201 -39.25 -23.01 8.62
CA GLU A 201 -39.28 -24.47 8.70
C GLU A 201 -40.19 -24.97 9.82
N LEU A 202 -40.14 -24.41 11.03
CA LEU A 202 -41.04 -24.80 12.13
C LEU A 202 -42.51 -24.49 11.83
N ARG A 203 -42.82 -23.40 11.11
CA ARG A 203 -44.19 -23.12 10.64
C ARG A 203 -44.66 -24.09 9.57
N GLU A 204 -43.76 -24.48 8.66
CA GLU A 204 -44.02 -25.45 7.59
C GLU A 204 -44.17 -26.87 8.15
N LEU A 205 -43.37 -27.25 9.15
CA LEU A 205 -43.47 -28.50 9.91
C LEU A 205 -44.78 -28.55 10.72
N ARG A 206 -45.18 -27.43 11.36
CA ARG A 206 -46.49 -27.31 12.02
C ARG A 206 -47.64 -27.44 11.02
N GLN A 207 -47.55 -26.82 9.84
CA GLN A 207 -48.57 -26.96 8.80
C GLN A 207 -48.64 -28.39 8.24
N LYS A 208 -47.50 -29.05 8.03
CA LYS A 208 -47.43 -30.46 7.62
C LYS A 208 -47.95 -31.41 8.69
N ALA A 209 -47.65 -31.18 9.96
CA ALA A 209 -48.19 -31.99 11.07
C ALA A 209 -49.71 -31.80 11.22
N ALA A 210 -50.22 -30.56 11.08
CA ALA A 210 -51.66 -30.30 11.07
C ALA A 210 -52.37 -30.90 9.84
N ALA A 211 -51.72 -30.92 8.68
CA ALA A 211 -52.22 -31.57 7.47
C ALA A 211 -52.16 -33.11 7.59
N GLY A 212 -51.08 -33.67 8.15
CA GLY A 212 -50.93 -35.10 8.41
C GLY A 212 -51.93 -35.63 9.44
N ALA A 213 -52.30 -34.83 10.44
CA ALA A 213 -53.37 -35.15 11.39
C ALA A 213 -54.77 -35.13 10.74
N ARG A 214 -55.01 -34.26 9.75
CA ARG A 214 -56.25 -34.26 8.96
C ARG A 214 -56.34 -35.46 8.01
N VAL A 215 -55.24 -35.78 7.32
CA VAL A 215 -55.16 -36.95 6.42
C VAL A 215 -55.23 -38.26 7.22
N SER A 216 -54.65 -38.34 8.41
CA SER A 216 -54.80 -39.51 9.29
C SER A 216 -56.22 -39.68 9.83
N ARG A 217 -56.96 -38.57 10.02
CA ARG A 217 -58.38 -38.58 10.40
C ARG A 217 -59.30 -38.97 9.23
N GLU A 218 -58.89 -38.66 7.99
CA GLU A 218 -59.58 -39.11 6.76
C GLU A 218 -59.28 -40.57 6.40
N LEU A 219 -58.05 -41.07 6.64
CA LEU A 219 -57.69 -42.48 6.45
C LEU A 219 -58.29 -43.40 7.52
N ALA A 220 -58.39 -42.96 8.78
CA ALA A 220 -59.03 -43.74 9.84
C ALA A 220 -60.57 -43.76 9.76
N GLY A 221 -61.18 -42.89 8.94
CA GLY A 221 -62.63 -42.81 8.74
C GLY A 221 -63.20 -43.68 7.61
N LEU A 222 -62.34 -44.40 6.87
CA LEU A 222 -62.72 -45.17 5.68
C LEU A 222 -62.76 -46.70 5.88
N ASP A 223 -62.48 -47.23 7.08
CA ASP A 223 -62.38 -48.68 7.32
C ASP A 223 -63.23 -49.23 8.50
N THR A 224 -64.12 -48.42 9.10
CA THR A 224 -65.01 -48.87 10.21
C THR A 224 -66.48 -49.02 9.83
N LYS A 225 -66.88 -48.68 8.59
CA LYS A 225 -68.27 -48.83 8.12
C LYS A 225 -68.59 -50.17 7.44
N GLN A 226 -67.61 -51.05 7.27
CA GLN A 226 -67.82 -52.41 6.74
C GLN A 226 -67.75 -53.53 7.79
N ALA A 227 -67.36 -53.24 9.04
CA ALA A 227 -67.22 -54.26 10.10
C ALA A 227 -68.34 -54.28 11.15
N GLU A 228 -69.20 -53.26 11.25
CA GLU A 228 -70.33 -53.24 12.21
C GLU A 228 -71.64 -53.82 11.64
N ALA A 229 -71.73 -54.03 10.32
CA ALA A 229 -72.86 -54.70 9.67
C ALA A 229 -72.93 -56.21 10.02
N GLU A 230 -71.84 -56.82 10.48
CA GLU A 230 -71.78 -58.25 10.86
C GLU A 230 -72.12 -58.53 12.34
N PHE A 231 -72.11 -57.52 13.23
CA PHE A 231 -72.45 -57.72 14.65
C PHE A 231 -73.92 -57.45 14.99
N LEU A 232 -74.69 -56.92 14.03
CA LEU A 232 -76.16 -56.79 14.11
C LEU A 232 -76.90 -58.13 13.94
N GLU A 233 -76.18 -59.24 13.71
CA GLU A 233 -76.79 -60.54 13.37
C GLU A 233 -76.84 -61.56 14.54
N PHE A 234 -76.40 -61.23 15.77
CA PHE A 234 -76.35 -62.24 16.85
C PHE A 234 -76.97 -61.90 18.22
N ALA A 235 -77.76 -60.83 18.38
CA ALA A 235 -78.44 -60.57 19.67
C ALA A 235 -79.87 -60.02 19.56
N THR A 236 -80.58 -60.40 18.50
CA THR A 236 -82.04 -60.52 18.56
C THR A 236 -82.40 -61.69 19.48
N ASN A 237 -82.50 -61.42 20.80
CA ASN A 237 -83.49 -62.06 21.65
C ASN A 237 -83.51 -61.49 23.09
N SER A 238 -84.72 -61.10 23.50
CA SER A 238 -85.21 -60.93 24.88
C SER A 238 -84.88 -59.58 25.56
N GLN A 239 -85.74 -58.57 25.64
CA GLN A 239 -87.05 -58.37 26.31
C GLN A 239 -86.93 -57.37 27.49
N ALA A 240 -87.71 -56.28 27.38
CA ALA A 240 -88.44 -55.56 28.44
C ALA A 240 -87.75 -54.59 29.45
N ASN A 241 -88.27 -53.35 29.37
CA ASN A 241 -88.78 -52.45 30.43
C ASN A 241 -87.87 -51.47 31.20
N ASP A 242 -88.14 -50.18 30.93
CA ASP A 242 -88.79 -49.17 31.80
C ASP A 242 -88.36 -48.96 33.26
N GLU A 243 -88.36 -47.67 33.61
CA GLU A 243 -88.63 -47.11 34.94
C GLU A 243 -87.71 -47.55 36.08
N PHE A 244 -86.67 -46.74 36.39
CA PHE A 244 -86.21 -46.72 37.78
C PHE A 244 -85.75 -45.36 38.32
N ASP A 245 -84.81 -44.62 37.74
CA ASP A 245 -84.13 -43.58 38.55
C ASP A 245 -84.04 -42.19 37.86
N SER A 246 -85.11 -41.43 37.59
CA SER A 246 -85.99 -40.78 38.58
C SER A 246 -85.36 -40.26 39.89
N LEU A 247 -84.03 -40.31 40.10
CA LEU A 247 -83.51 -40.24 41.47
C LEU A 247 -82.44 -39.20 41.85
N ILE A 248 -81.90 -38.29 41.01
CA ILE A 248 -80.97 -37.27 41.56
C ILE A 248 -80.94 -35.90 40.83
N GLY A 249 -82.00 -35.09 40.93
CA GLY A 249 -82.03 -33.72 40.37
C GLY A 249 -81.20 -32.64 41.11
N LEU A 250 -81.03 -31.47 40.45
CA LEU A 250 -80.76 -30.10 40.97
C LEU A 250 -79.37 -29.88 41.64
N THR A 251 -78.62 -28.77 41.57
CA THR A 251 -78.76 -27.35 41.14
C THR A 251 -77.42 -26.65 41.46
N ASN A 252 -77.03 -25.60 40.73
CA ASN A 252 -76.84 -24.22 41.24
C ASN A 252 -75.82 -23.36 40.46
N ASN A 253 -76.34 -22.27 39.89
CA ASN A 253 -75.92 -20.86 39.97
C ASN A 253 -74.47 -20.49 39.56
N SER A 254 -74.24 -19.82 38.42
CA SER A 254 -74.51 -18.37 38.10
C SER A 254 -73.23 -17.49 38.32
N PRO A 255 -73.07 -16.30 37.68
CA PRO A 255 -72.39 -16.17 36.37
C PRO A 255 -71.50 -14.88 36.25
N GLU A 256 -71.06 -14.50 35.02
CA GLU A 256 -71.01 -13.11 34.48
C GLU A 256 -69.99 -12.08 35.07
N THR A 257 -69.34 -11.09 34.40
CA THR A 257 -69.29 -10.53 33.02
C THR A 257 -68.06 -9.60 32.88
N ASN A 258 -67.71 -9.26 31.63
CA ASN A 258 -66.77 -8.23 31.15
C ASN A 258 -67.09 -6.78 31.59
N ASN A 259 -66.08 -5.90 31.61
CA ASN A 259 -66.23 -4.53 31.09
C ASN A 259 -64.91 -3.84 30.72
N ASP A 260 -64.93 -3.15 29.59
CA ASP A 260 -63.87 -2.35 28.97
C ASP A 260 -64.01 -0.86 29.33
N GLY A 261 -62.88 -0.14 29.37
CA GLY A 261 -62.81 1.32 29.16
C GLY A 261 -62.06 2.13 30.23
N PRO A 262 -61.10 2.99 29.83
CA PRO A 262 -60.73 4.15 30.65
C PRO A 262 -60.83 5.46 29.85
N GLU A 263 -61.65 6.40 30.32
CA GLU A 263 -61.48 7.84 30.04
C GLU A 263 -61.08 8.55 31.34
N SER A 264 -59.90 9.18 31.29
CA SER A 264 -59.32 9.96 32.37
C SER A 264 -59.99 11.33 32.45
N THR A 265 -60.66 11.58 33.57
CA THR A 265 -61.18 12.88 34.01
C THR A 265 -60.02 13.82 34.37
N ARG A 266 -60.21 15.13 34.12
CA ARG A 266 -59.42 16.20 34.73
C ARG A 266 -60.34 17.35 35.10
N ILE A 267 -60.56 17.57 36.38
CA ILE A 267 -61.01 18.86 36.94
C ILE A 267 -60.35 19.00 38.31
N PRO A 268 -59.66 20.12 38.64
CA PRO A 268 -59.32 20.46 40.01
C PRO A 268 -60.31 21.51 40.55
N GLU A 269 -60.75 21.36 41.79
CA GLU A 269 -60.47 22.31 42.88
C GLU A 269 -61.33 22.00 44.12
N SER A 270 -60.65 22.14 45.27
CA SER A 270 -61.11 22.27 46.66
C SER A 270 -61.59 21.02 47.40
#